data_AF-S3B173-F1
#
_entry.id   AF-S3B173-F1
#
_cell.length_a   1.000
_cell.length_b   1.000
_cell.length_c   1.000
_cell.angle_alpha   90.00
_cell.angle_beta   90.00
_cell.angle_gamma   90.00
#
_symmetry.space_group_name_H-M   'P 1'
#
loop_
_entity.id
_entity.type
_entity.pdbx_description
1 polymer ?
#
loop_
_entity_poly.entity_id
_entity_poly.type
_entity_poly.pdbx_seq_one_letter_code
_entity_poly.pdbx_strand_id
1 'polypeptide(L)'
;MGTIKTRPRSSPKELPQISDRISFVYLERCTVHRDAGAITAEDAEGTTHIPSATIGTLLLGPGTRVTHQAMSVLGECGASVVWVGEHGVRYYAQGHGLTRSAALAEAHADRWANRRTRLDTARAMYRLRFPREDPAGLTRRQLLGREGDRLKECYRNEAKRTGVPWHGRHYTPGDFASGDPINQAITAAAQCMYGVAHAVSAAVGCIPALGFVHSGHAHSFIPDIADLYKTEVAIPAAFDTVAEDDIDVGSRTRRALRNRIHQDRLLDRCVRDIFGLLLPDTAAAGAETATSLSTDSVKLRTRRRSTRRPQPRRGPHLVTVIVLTNCPAALRGFLTRWLLEISPGVFIGRPSARIRDLLWDEVTQYSGKGRALLAHTADTEQGFTFRTHDHAWHPTDHEGLILINRPKPRLSPKPPPTTGWSKAAKRRRFGGGPK
;
A
#
# COMPACT_ATOMS: atom_id res chain seq x y z
N MET A 1 -17.32 -25.41 -18.99
CA MET A 1 -16.74 -24.10 -18.63
C MET A 1 -17.83 -23.31 -17.92
N GLY A 2 -17.80 -23.27 -16.58
CA GLY A 2 -18.79 -22.53 -15.81
C GLY A 2 -18.61 -21.04 -16.04
N THR A 3 -19.59 -20.39 -16.64
CA THR A 3 -19.67 -18.93 -16.72
C THR A 3 -19.80 -18.40 -15.29
N ILE A 4 -18.69 -17.89 -14.74
CA ILE A 4 -18.76 -17.01 -13.57
C ILE A 4 -19.65 -15.86 -14.03
N LYS A 5 -20.88 -15.79 -13.49
CA LYS A 5 -21.83 -14.70 -13.78
C LYS A 5 -21.07 -13.38 -13.69
N THR A 6 -21.19 -12.54 -14.71
CA THR A 6 -20.68 -11.17 -14.71
C THR A 6 -21.19 -10.47 -13.45
N ARG A 7 -20.33 -10.38 -12.43
CA ARG A 7 -20.68 -9.66 -11.20
C ARG A 7 -20.74 -8.18 -11.55
N PRO A 8 -21.78 -7.45 -11.11
CA PRO A 8 -21.81 -6.00 -11.23
C PRO A 8 -20.59 -5.40 -10.52
N ARG A 9 -20.23 -4.17 -10.90
CA ARG A 9 -19.16 -3.41 -10.25
C ARG A 9 -19.36 -3.41 -8.73
N SER A 10 -18.28 -3.64 -7.98
CA SER A 10 -18.32 -3.57 -6.52
C SER A 10 -18.87 -2.21 -6.09
N SER A 11 -19.88 -2.25 -5.23
CA SER A 11 -20.41 -1.08 -4.57
C SER A 11 -19.40 -0.57 -3.51
N PRO A 12 -19.47 0.70 -3.09
CA PRO A 12 -18.58 1.25 -2.07
C PRO A 12 -18.64 0.49 -0.74
N LYS A 13 -19.78 -0.15 -0.45
CA LYS A 13 -19.98 -0.95 0.76
C LYS A 13 -19.25 -2.30 0.69
N GLU A 14 -18.85 -2.74 -0.50
CA GLU A 14 -18.12 -3.99 -0.75
C GLU A 14 -16.60 -3.76 -0.88
N LEU A 15 -16.15 -2.50 -0.91
CA LEU A 15 -14.74 -2.15 -0.90
C LEU A 15 -14.25 -2.00 0.56
N PRO A 16 -12.99 -2.39 0.85
CA PRO A 16 -12.38 -2.09 2.15
C PRO A 16 -12.43 -0.61 2.46
N GLN A 17 -12.65 -0.28 3.73
CA GLN A 17 -12.49 1.09 4.22
C GLN A 17 -11.07 1.56 3.93
N ILE A 18 -10.86 2.86 3.71
CA ILE A 18 -9.55 3.42 3.36
C ILE A 18 -8.46 3.03 4.37
N SER A 19 -8.82 2.84 5.63
CA SER A 19 -7.90 2.45 6.70
C SER A 19 -7.64 0.95 6.82
N ASP A 20 -8.41 0.12 6.12
CA ASP A 20 -8.17 -1.32 6.00
C ASP A 20 -7.34 -1.64 4.73
N ARG A 21 -6.92 -0.62 3.97
CA ARG A 21 -6.11 -0.77 2.75
C ARG A 21 -4.64 -0.70 3.07
N ILE A 22 -3.85 -1.42 2.29
CA ILE A 22 -2.41 -1.24 2.15
C ILE A 22 -2.15 0.21 1.74
N SER A 23 -1.31 0.90 2.50
CA SER A 23 -1.06 2.33 2.37
C SER A 23 -0.56 2.69 0.98
N PHE A 24 0.49 2.01 0.52
CA PHE A 24 1.01 2.17 -0.83
C PHE A 24 1.80 0.95 -1.32
N VAL A 25 1.81 0.78 -2.65
CA VAL A 25 2.67 -0.18 -3.38
C VAL A 25 3.50 0.59 -4.40
N TYR A 26 4.82 0.39 -4.43
CA TYR A 26 5.71 1.00 -5.42
C TYR A 26 6.07 -0.03 -6.50
N LEU A 27 5.91 0.29 -7.78
CA LEU A 27 6.27 -0.58 -8.90
C LEU A 27 7.17 0.17 -9.88
N GLU A 28 8.20 -0.49 -10.38
CA GLU A 28 9.10 0.06 -11.41
C GLU A 28 9.47 -1.02 -12.43
N ARG A 29 9.87 -0.60 -13.63
CA ARG A 29 10.42 -1.49 -14.68
C ARG A 29 9.54 -2.72 -14.99
N CYS A 30 8.23 -2.59 -14.84
CA CYS A 30 7.26 -3.66 -15.05
C CYS A 30 6.10 -3.24 -15.96
N THR A 31 5.34 -4.20 -16.47
CA THR A 31 4.05 -3.95 -17.15
C THR A 31 2.89 -4.32 -16.23
N VAL A 32 2.04 -3.33 -15.93
CA VAL A 32 0.88 -3.45 -15.07
C VAL A 32 -0.37 -3.81 -15.88
N HIS A 33 -0.86 -5.02 -15.68
CA HIS A 33 -2.05 -5.58 -16.32
C HIS A 33 -3.18 -5.85 -15.33
N ARG A 34 -4.33 -6.30 -15.84
CA ARG A 34 -5.42 -6.86 -15.05
C ARG A 34 -5.52 -8.35 -15.37
N ASP A 35 -5.56 -9.18 -14.35
CA ASP A 35 -5.89 -10.61 -14.46
C ASP A 35 -6.91 -10.99 -13.39
N ALA A 36 -8.02 -11.62 -13.79
CA ALA A 36 -9.08 -12.12 -12.91
C ALA A 36 -9.59 -11.14 -11.82
N GLY A 37 -9.51 -9.82 -12.04
CA GLY A 37 -9.94 -8.78 -11.09
C GLY A 37 -8.85 -8.25 -10.15
N ALA A 38 -7.67 -8.87 -10.14
CA ALA A 38 -6.44 -8.33 -9.55
C ALA A 38 -5.67 -7.50 -10.58
N ILE A 39 -4.79 -6.61 -10.11
CA ILE A 39 -3.71 -6.09 -10.96
C ILE A 39 -2.54 -7.06 -10.94
N THR A 40 -1.78 -7.09 -12.02
CA THR A 40 -0.55 -7.85 -12.12
C THR A 40 0.60 -6.93 -12.48
N ALA A 41 1.77 -7.15 -11.92
CA ALA A 41 3.02 -6.50 -12.30
C ALA A 41 3.92 -7.56 -12.95
N GLU A 42 4.16 -7.43 -14.25
CA GLU A 42 5.02 -8.34 -15.00
C GLU A 42 6.38 -7.71 -15.28
N ASP A 43 7.45 -8.39 -14.91
CA ASP A 43 8.84 -7.97 -15.12
C ASP A 43 9.66 -9.12 -15.75
N ALA A 44 11.00 -9.04 -15.63
CA ALA A 44 11.91 -10.07 -16.12
C ALA A 44 11.85 -11.36 -15.28
N GLU A 45 11.46 -11.28 -14.02
CA GLU A 45 11.46 -12.38 -13.06
C GLU A 45 10.14 -13.17 -13.10
N GLY A 46 9.02 -12.50 -13.38
CA GLY A 46 7.73 -13.17 -13.52
C GLY A 46 6.55 -12.22 -13.52
N THR A 47 5.43 -12.74 -13.02
CA THR A 47 4.20 -11.96 -12.82
C THR A 47 3.81 -11.97 -11.35
N THR A 48 3.85 -10.80 -10.72
CA THR A 48 3.41 -10.59 -9.34
C THR A 48 1.93 -10.18 -9.33
N HIS A 49 1.11 -10.88 -8.54
CA HIS A 49 -0.32 -10.58 -8.44
C HIS A 49 -0.63 -9.73 -7.20
N ILE A 50 -1.41 -8.66 -7.38
CA ILE A 50 -1.75 -7.71 -6.31
C ILE A 50 -3.27 -7.48 -6.29
N PRO A 51 -3.95 -7.74 -5.15
CA PRO A 51 -5.39 -7.50 -5.04
C PRO A 51 -5.74 -6.01 -5.18
N SER A 52 -6.48 -5.64 -6.22
CA SER A 52 -6.76 -4.22 -6.54
C SER A 52 -7.51 -3.48 -5.43
N ALA A 53 -8.45 -4.15 -4.77
CA ALA A 53 -9.32 -3.55 -3.76
C ALA A 53 -8.61 -3.26 -2.42
N THR A 54 -7.44 -3.84 -2.19
CA THR A 54 -6.67 -3.65 -0.95
C THR A 54 -5.67 -2.51 -1.06
N ILE A 55 -5.52 -1.86 -2.22
CA ILE A 55 -4.51 -0.82 -2.44
C ILE A 55 -5.11 0.56 -2.17
N GLY A 56 -4.46 1.34 -1.31
CA GLY A 56 -4.72 2.77 -1.16
C GLY A 56 -4.13 3.56 -2.33
N THR A 57 -2.80 3.54 -2.46
CA THR A 57 -2.07 4.19 -3.55
C THR A 57 -1.11 3.24 -4.28
N LEU A 58 -1.09 3.32 -5.62
CA LEU A 58 -0.09 2.70 -6.46
C LEU A 58 0.89 3.76 -6.96
N LEU A 59 2.17 3.64 -6.58
CA LEU A 59 3.26 4.49 -7.05
C LEU A 59 3.95 3.82 -8.24
N LEU A 60 3.90 4.46 -9.41
CA LEU A 60 4.48 3.95 -10.65
C LEU A 60 5.79 4.70 -10.95
N GLY A 61 6.91 4.02 -10.74
CA GLY A 61 8.26 4.50 -11.08
C GLY A 61 8.61 4.34 -12.56
N PRO A 62 9.82 4.75 -12.96
CA PRO A 62 10.29 4.69 -14.34
C PRO A 62 10.31 3.26 -14.91
N GLY A 63 10.16 3.17 -16.24
CA GLY A 63 10.08 1.88 -16.93
C GLY A 63 8.75 1.14 -16.75
N THR A 64 7.78 1.75 -16.06
CA THR A 64 6.46 1.14 -15.85
C THR A 64 5.51 1.43 -17.01
N ARG A 65 4.84 0.39 -17.51
CA ARG A 65 3.72 0.52 -18.47
C ARG A 65 2.44 0.08 -17.77
N VAL A 66 1.34 0.78 -17.96
CA VAL A 66 0.04 0.39 -17.38
C VAL A 66 -1.01 0.27 -18.45
N THR A 67 -1.79 -0.80 -18.40
CA THR A 67 -2.90 -0.99 -19.34
C THR A 67 -4.17 -0.27 -18.89
N HIS A 68 -5.03 0.07 -19.85
CA HIS A 68 -6.35 0.63 -19.57
C HIS A 68 -7.15 -0.24 -18.60
N GLN A 69 -7.12 -1.57 -18.75
CA GLN A 69 -7.86 -2.48 -17.87
C GLN A 69 -7.35 -2.45 -16.43
N ALA A 70 -6.05 -2.27 -16.21
CA ALA A 70 -5.49 -2.07 -14.88
C ALA A 70 -5.95 -0.74 -14.27
N MET A 71 -5.90 0.36 -15.03
CA MET A 71 -6.41 1.65 -14.56
C MET A 71 -7.90 1.63 -14.26
N SER A 72 -8.70 0.94 -15.08
CA SER A 72 -10.15 0.82 -14.87
C SER A 72 -10.47 0.12 -13.55
N VAL A 73 -9.80 -1.00 -13.24
CA VAL A 73 -10.06 -1.71 -11.98
C VAL A 73 -9.57 -0.93 -10.76
N LEU A 74 -8.44 -0.23 -10.87
CA LEU A 74 -7.94 0.65 -9.81
C LEU A 74 -8.92 1.81 -9.53
N GLY A 75 -9.43 2.45 -10.58
CA GLY A 75 -10.45 3.50 -10.46
C GLY A 75 -11.76 3.00 -9.85
N GLU A 76 -12.21 1.80 -10.21
CA GLU A 76 -13.38 1.15 -9.62
C GLU A 76 -13.18 0.83 -8.13
N CYS A 77 -11.98 0.42 -7.74
CA CYS A 77 -11.60 0.20 -6.34
C CYS A 77 -11.37 1.51 -5.56
N GLY A 78 -11.34 2.65 -6.25
CA GLY A 78 -11.01 3.95 -5.66
C GLY A 78 -9.57 4.02 -5.16
N ALA A 79 -8.65 3.30 -5.80
CA ALA A 79 -7.22 3.44 -5.57
C ALA A 79 -6.69 4.68 -6.29
N SER A 80 -5.77 5.40 -5.66
CA SER A 80 -5.03 6.47 -6.32
C SER A 80 -3.82 5.90 -7.03
N VAL A 81 -3.49 6.45 -8.20
CA VAL A 81 -2.30 6.06 -8.98
C VAL A 81 -1.44 7.28 -9.17
N VAL A 82 -0.17 7.21 -8.80
CA VAL A 82 0.77 8.34 -8.87
C VAL A 82 2.00 7.92 -9.66
N TRP A 83 2.29 8.65 -10.74
CA TRP A 83 3.53 8.51 -11.49
C TRP A 83 4.63 9.29 -10.81
N VAL A 84 5.73 8.60 -10.53
CA VAL A 84 6.86 9.12 -9.79
C VAL A 84 8.19 8.86 -10.52
N GLY A 85 9.23 9.60 -10.13
CA GLY A 85 10.61 9.37 -10.53
C GLY A 85 11.19 8.07 -9.96
N GLU A 86 12.42 7.76 -10.34
CA GLU A 86 13.13 6.59 -9.80
C GLU A 86 13.17 6.64 -8.27
N HIS A 87 12.87 5.52 -7.61
CA HIS A 87 12.71 5.44 -6.15
C HIS A 87 11.70 6.43 -5.53
N GLY A 88 10.82 7.00 -6.35
CA GLY A 88 9.83 7.97 -5.92
C GLY A 88 10.32 9.43 -5.87
N VAL A 89 11.55 9.76 -6.29
CA VAL A 89 12.16 11.08 -6.01
C VAL A 89 11.48 12.29 -6.61
N ARG A 90 10.66 12.08 -7.64
CA ARG A 90 9.90 13.13 -8.33
C ARG A 90 8.44 12.74 -8.38
N TYR A 91 7.58 13.73 -8.37
CA TYR A 91 6.18 13.56 -8.71
C TYR A 91 5.97 14.03 -10.16
N TYR A 92 5.23 13.25 -10.96
CA TYR A 92 4.92 13.61 -12.35
C TYR A 92 3.43 13.87 -12.56
N ALA A 93 2.60 12.87 -12.27
CA ALA A 93 1.17 12.92 -12.54
C ALA A 93 0.41 11.99 -11.60
N GLN A 94 -0.91 12.16 -11.54
CA GLN A 94 -1.78 11.25 -10.79
C GLN A 94 -3.08 10.96 -11.53
N GLY A 95 -3.66 9.81 -11.22
CA GLY A 95 -5.07 9.51 -11.42
C GLY A 95 -5.71 9.22 -10.07
N HIS A 96 -6.95 9.68 -9.87
CA HIS A 96 -7.71 9.42 -8.65
C HIS A 96 -9.04 8.74 -8.97
N GLY A 97 -9.56 7.99 -8.00
CA GLY A 97 -10.88 7.40 -8.08
C GLY A 97 -11.99 8.45 -8.19
N LEU A 98 -13.13 8.05 -8.75
CA LEU A 98 -14.32 8.90 -8.84
C LEU A 98 -14.99 8.98 -7.46
N THR A 99 -15.01 10.18 -6.88
CA THR A 99 -15.65 10.49 -5.61
C THR A 99 -17.17 10.46 -5.75
N ARG A 100 -17.90 9.95 -4.75
CA ARG A 100 -19.37 9.81 -4.82
C ARG A 100 -20.17 10.90 -4.09
N SER A 101 -19.52 11.80 -3.36
CA SER A 101 -20.16 12.97 -2.73
C SER A 101 -19.25 14.20 -2.90
N ALA A 102 -19.84 15.34 -3.24
CA ALA A 102 -19.14 16.61 -3.39
C ALA A 102 -19.09 17.43 -2.09
N ALA A 103 -19.77 17.01 -1.02
CA ALA A 103 -19.94 17.80 0.20
C ALA A 103 -18.60 18.22 0.85
N LEU A 104 -17.62 17.32 0.87
CA LEU A 104 -16.29 17.66 1.40
C LEU A 104 -15.51 18.59 0.46
N ALA A 105 -15.69 18.43 -0.86
CA ALA A 105 -15.07 19.30 -1.86
C ALA A 105 -15.62 20.74 -1.77
N GLU A 106 -16.93 20.88 -1.60
CA GLU A 106 -17.63 22.16 -1.39
C GLU A 106 -17.12 22.84 -0.11
N ALA A 107 -17.12 22.14 1.02
CA ALA A 107 -16.60 22.68 2.28
C ALA A 107 -15.12 23.08 2.19
N HIS A 108 -14.32 22.30 1.46
CA HIS A 108 -12.92 22.63 1.20
C HIS A 108 -12.79 23.94 0.41
N ALA A 109 -13.53 24.06 -0.70
CA ALA A 109 -13.53 25.25 -1.54
C ALA A 109 -13.98 26.50 -0.77
N ASP A 110 -15.05 26.40 0.01
CA ASP A 110 -15.60 27.51 0.80
C ASP A 110 -14.59 28.04 1.82
N ARG A 111 -13.97 27.13 2.58
CA ARG A 111 -12.96 27.49 3.57
C ARG A 111 -11.71 28.09 2.95
N TRP A 112 -11.32 27.61 1.77
CA TRP A 112 -10.16 28.12 1.05
C TRP A 112 -10.42 29.50 0.43
N ALA A 113 -11.62 29.72 -0.13
CA ALA A 113 -11.98 30.95 -0.82
C ALA A 113 -12.08 32.16 0.14
N ASN A 114 -12.57 31.94 1.36
CA ASN A 114 -12.64 32.99 2.37
C ASN A 114 -11.29 33.20 3.08
N ARG A 115 -10.73 34.42 2.98
CA ARG A 115 -9.41 34.77 3.54
C ARG A 115 -9.28 34.48 5.04
N ARG A 116 -10.33 34.70 5.81
CA ARG A 116 -10.34 34.48 7.27
C ARG A 116 -10.30 32.98 7.58
N THR A 117 -11.24 32.20 7.02
CA THR A 117 -11.29 30.75 7.24
C THR A 117 -10.06 30.03 6.69
N ARG A 118 -9.46 30.55 5.62
CA ARG A 118 -8.22 30.01 5.06
C ARG A 118 -7.06 30.14 6.04
N LEU A 119 -6.90 31.33 6.64
CA LEU A 119 -5.89 31.57 7.66
C LEU A 119 -6.18 30.79 8.94
N ASP A 120 -7.45 30.73 9.37
CA ASP A 120 -7.85 29.97 10.55
C ASP A 120 -7.60 28.47 10.37
N THR A 121 -7.80 27.92 9.17
CA THR A 121 -7.45 26.54 8.83
C THR A 121 -5.94 26.32 8.84
N ALA A 122 -5.15 27.23 8.25
CA ALA A 122 -3.68 27.15 8.31
C ALA A 122 -3.16 27.16 9.76
N ARG A 123 -3.77 27.96 10.64
CA ARG A 123 -3.48 27.96 12.08
C ARG A 123 -3.90 26.65 12.75
N ALA A 124 -5.05 26.08 12.39
CA ALA A 124 -5.48 24.78 12.91
C ALA A 124 -4.52 23.66 12.48
N MET A 125 -4.06 23.66 11.24
CA MET A 125 -3.01 22.75 10.75
C MET A 125 -1.72 22.88 11.55
N TYR A 126 -1.28 24.12 11.83
CA TYR A 126 -0.11 24.36 12.68
C TYR A 126 -0.30 23.80 14.10
N ARG A 127 -1.49 23.96 14.70
CA ARG A 127 -1.79 23.38 16.04
C ARG A 127 -1.76 21.85 16.03
N LEU A 128 -2.25 21.21 14.97
CA LEU A 128 -2.18 19.75 14.84
C LEU A 128 -0.73 19.26 14.86
N ARG A 129 0.17 20.00 14.19
CA ARG A 129 1.59 19.66 14.15
C ARG A 129 2.36 20.03 15.42
N PHE A 130 2.01 21.15 16.04
CA PHE A 130 2.68 21.66 17.25
C PHE A 130 1.64 21.99 18.34
N PRO A 131 1.06 20.98 19.03
CA PRO A 131 -0.06 21.18 19.95
C PRO A 131 0.22 22.08 21.16
N ARG A 132 1.50 22.28 21.49
CA ARG A 132 1.94 23.11 22.61
C ARG A 132 2.13 24.59 22.25
N GLU A 133 2.00 24.94 20.97
CA GLU A 133 2.19 26.31 20.50
C GLU A 133 0.86 26.95 20.14
N ASP A 134 0.72 28.24 20.44
CA ASP A 134 -0.42 29.02 20.00
C ASP A 134 -0.09 29.80 18.71
N PRO A 135 -0.73 29.46 17.57
CA PRO A 135 -0.62 30.22 16.34
C PRO A 135 -1.58 31.40 16.24
N ALA A 136 -2.29 31.76 17.32
CA ALA A 136 -3.14 32.95 17.34
C ALA A 136 -2.35 34.21 16.94
N GLY A 137 -2.97 35.07 16.13
CA GLY A 137 -2.35 36.29 15.61
C GLY A 137 -1.30 36.08 14.52
N LEU A 138 -0.78 34.86 14.31
CA LEU A 138 0.24 34.62 13.30
C LEU A 138 -0.33 34.70 11.88
N THR A 139 0.45 35.29 10.98
CA THR A 139 0.20 35.30 9.53
C THR A 139 0.70 34.01 8.88
N ARG A 140 0.19 33.68 7.69
CA ARG A 140 0.64 32.51 6.92
C ARG A 140 2.16 32.46 6.72
N ARG A 141 2.80 33.61 6.46
CA ARG A 141 4.26 33.70 6.29
C ARG A 141 5.00 33.37 7.59
N GLN A 142 4.50 33.82 8.73
CA GLN A 142 5.08 33.52 10.04
C GLN A 142 4.93 32.05 10.41
N LEU A 143 3.79 31.43 10.08
CA LEU A 143 3.57 29.99 10.28
C LEU A 143 4.63 29.18 9.51
N LEU A 144 4.80 29.45 8.21
CA LEU A 144 5.82 28.82 7.35
C LEU A 144 7.24 28.99 7.89
N GLY A 145 7.58 30.20 8.36
CA GLY A 145 8.91 30.47 8.92
C GLY A 145 9.19 29.61 10.16
N ARG A 146 8.25 29.59 11.12
CA ARG A 146 8.38 28.78 12.34
C ARG A 146 8.42 27.29 12.05
N GLU A 147 7.62 26.83 11.09
CA GLU A 147 7.61 25.44 10.66
C GLU A 147 8.98 25.00 10.13
N GLY A 148 9.65 25.85 9.35
CA GLY A 148 11.01 25.61 8.87
C GLY A 148 12.02 25.47 10.00
N ASP A 149 11.92 26.28 11.04
CA ASP A 149 12.80 26.20 12.22
C ASP A 149 12.56 24.91 13.02
N ARG A 150 11.30 24.51 13.19
CA ARG A 150 10.93 23.24 13.84
C ARG A 150 11.39 22.03 13.05
N LEU A 151 11.37 22.11 11.72
CA LEU A 151 11.90 21.06 10.86
C LEU A 151 13.42 20.90 11.06
N LYS A 152 14.17 22.01 11.09
CA LYS A 152 15.62 21.99 11.39
C LYS A 152 15.92 21.46 12.79
N GLU A 153 15.09 21.80 13.77
CA GLU A 153 15.20 21.27 15.13
C GLU A 153 14.95 19.76 15.17
N CYS A 154 13.91 19.27 14.49
CA CYS A 154 13.64 17.84 14.34
C CYS A 154 14.85 17.11 13.75
N TYR A 155 15.42 17.59 12.63
CA TYR A 155 16.62 16.97 12.06
C TYR A 155 17.81 16.92 13.05
N ARG A 156 18.06 17.99 13.80
CA ARG A 156 19.13 18.01 14.81
C ARG A 156 18.86 17.03 15.95
N ASN A 157 17.61 16.90 16.38
CA ASN A 157 17.23 15.99 17.46
C ASN A 157 17.33 14.53 17.01
N GLU A 158 16.87 14.21 15.80
CA GLU A 158 16.98 12.87 15.22
C GLU A 158 18.44 12.46 14.97
N ALA A 159 19.25 13.37 14.42
CA ALA A 159 20.70 13.15 14.25
C ALA A 159 21.40 12.85 15.58
N LYS A 160 21.07 13.59 16.64
CA LYS A 160 21.60 13.33 17.99
C LYS A 160 21.09 12.01 18.56
N ARG A 161 19.82 11.67 18.33
CA ARG A 161 19.18 10.46 18.86
C ARG A 161 19.77 9.19 18.24
N THR A 162 20.02 9.20 16.94
CA THR A 162 20.48 8.01 16.20
C THR A 162 21.98 7.97 15.97
N GLY A 163 22.68 9.09 16.17
CA GLY A 163 24.11 9.23 15.86
C GLY A 163 24.41 9.42 14.36
N VAL A 164 23.38 9.49 13.50
CA VAL A 164 23.55 9.71 12.06
C VAL A 164 23.99 11.17 11.81
N PRO A 165 25.12 11.40 11.11
CA PRO A 165 25.57 12.76 10.78
C PRO A 165 24.53 13.54 9.97
N TRP A 166 24.34 14.82 10.30
CA TRP A 166 23.43 15.71 9.58
C TRP A 166 24.09 17.05 9.24
N HIS A 167 24.28 17.29 7.94
CA HIS A 167 24.90 18.50 7.40
C HIS A 167 23.92 19.42 6.66
N GLY A 168 22.62 19.16 6.82
CA GLY A 168 21.56 19.90 6.14
C GLY A 168 20.91 19.12 5.01
N ARG A 169 19.79 19.69 4.53
CA ARG A 169 18.97 19.09 3.48
C ARG A 169 19.58 19.43 2.12
N HIS A 170 20.25 18.46 1.51
CA HIS A 170 20.88 18.58 0.19
C HIS A 170 20.34 17.50 -0.73
N TYR A 171 19.74 17.88 -1.85
CA TYR A 171 19.32 16.92 -2.87
C TYR A 171 19.33 17.58 -4.24
N THR A 172 19.74 16.81 -5.24
CA THR A 172 19.69 17.24 -6.64
C THR A 172 18.39 16.74 -7.25
N PRO A 173 17.48 17.62 -7.70
CA PRO A 173 16.23 17.18 -8.31
C PRO A 173 16.48 16.22 -9.49
N GLY A 174 16.12 14.95 -9.33
CA GLY A 174 16.27 13.91 -10.36
C GLY A 174 17.52 13.07 -10.32
N ASP A 175 18.42 13.34 -9.39
CA ASP A 175 19.57 12.50 -9.12
C ASP A 175 19.49 12.05 -7.66
N PHE A 176 18.77 10.94 -7.45
CA PHE A 176 18.60 10.35 -6.11
C PHE A 176 19.94 9.93 -5.52
N ALA A 177 20.79 9.30 -6.34
CA ALA A 177 22.04 8.70 -5.92
C ALA A 177 23.07 9.74 -5.46
N SER A 178 22.98 10.98 -5.94
CA SER A 178 23.86 12.08 -5.51
C SER A 178 23.71 12.51 -4.05
N GLY A 179 22.58 12.20 -3.40
CA GLY A 179 22.38 12.53 -1.99
C GLY A 179 23.15 11.58 -1.07
N ASP A 180 23.61 12.06 0.08
CA ASP A 180 24.06 11.15 1.14
C ASP A 180 22.91 10.22 1.60
N PRO A 181 23.21 9.08 2.26
CA PRO A 181 22.21 8.10 2.65
C PRO A 181 21.01 8.71 3.41
N ILE A 182 21.26 9.69 4.29
CA ILE A 182 20.19 10.35 5.05
C ILE A 182 19.31 11.26 4.18
N ASN A 183 19.88 11.98 3.22
CA ASN A 183 19.09 12.77 2.30
C ASN A 183 18.30 11.89 1.32
N GLN A 184 18.83 10.74 0.93
CA GLN A 184 18.09 9.72 0.17
C GLN A 184 16.90 9.21 0.99
N ALA A 185 17.12 8.80 2.24
CA ALA A 185 16.08 8.34 3.16
C ALA A 185 14.95 9.37 3.32
N ILE A 186 15.30 10.61 3.66
CA ILE A 186 14.31 11.69 3.85
C ILE A 186 13.56 11.98 2.54
N THR A 187 14.20 11.86 1.38
CA THR A 187 13.53 12.04 0.08
C THR A 187 12.51 10.92 -0.16
N ALA A 188 12.90 9.66 0.00
CA ALA A 188 12.00 8.53 -0.13
C ALA A 188 10.82 8.66 0.85
N ALA A 189 11.12 9.06 2.09
CA ALA A 189 10.13 9.27 3.13
C ALA A 189 9.10 10.35 2.79
N ALA A 190 9.56 11.52 2.36
CA ALA A 190 8.67 12.61 1.97
C ALA A 190 7.73 12.21 0.82
N GLN A 191 8.21 11.42 -0.12
CA GLN A 191 7.43 10.98 -1.28
C GLN A 191 6.36 9.95 -0.91
N CYS A 192 6.67 9.04 0.01
CA CYS A 192 5.66 8.18 0.64
C CYS A 192 4.57 9.01 1.33
N MET A 193 4.95 10.05 2.07
CA MET A 193 3.99 10.93 2.73
C MET A 193 3.11 11.69 1.74
N TYR A 194 3.66 12.17 0.63
CA TYR A 194 2.87 12.78 -0.44
C TYR A 194 1.91 11.76 -1.07
N GLY A 195 2.38 10.55 -1.38
CA GLY A 195 1.55 9.49 -1.93
C GLY A 195 0.37 9.11 -1.01
N VAL A 196 0.60 9.07 0.30
CA VAL A 196 -0.43 8.82 1.32
C VAL A 196 -1.40 10.01 1.46
N ALA A 197 -0.88 11.23 1.53
CA ALA A 197 -1.71 12.44 1.58
C ALA A 197 -2.62 12.56 0.34
N HIS A 198 -2.09 12.23 -0.84
CA HIS A 198 -2.85 12.10 -2.08
C HIS A 198 -3.93 11.01 -1.99
N ALA A 199 -3.58 9.81 -1.51
CA ALA A 199 -4.50 8.68 -1.35
C ALA A 199 -5.74 9.11 -0.55
N VAL A 200 -5.50 9.66 0.64
CA VAL A 200 -6.54 10.02 1.59
C VAL A 200 -7.35 11.17 1.03
N SER A 201 -6.68 12.25 0.57
CA SER A 201 -7.35 13.42 -0.01
C SER A 201 -8.26 13.05 -1.18
N ALA A 202 -7.80 12.19 -2.09
CA ALA A 202 -8.60 11.69 -3.19
C ALA A 202 -9.78 10.81 -2.72
N ALA A 203 -9.53 9.89 -1.78
CA ALA A 203 -10.55 8.98 -1.27
C ALA A 203 -11.70 9.71 -0.57
N VAL A 204 -11.42 10.81 0.13
CA VAL A 204 -12.44 11.61 0.82
C VAL A 204 -13.02 12.72 -0.04
N GLY A 205 -12.43 13.01 -1.20
CA GLY A 205 -12.92 13.99 -2.17
C GLY A 205 -12.46 15.42 -1.94
N CYS A 206 -11.26 15.61 -1.40
CA CYS A 206 -10.63 16.94 -1.32
C CYS A 206 -10.12 17.42 -2.68
N ILE A 207 -9.98 18.73 -2.83
CA ILE A 207 -9.46 19.38 -4.04
C ILE A 207 -7.94 19.62 -3.88
N PRO A 208 -7.06 18.92 -4.62
CA PRO A 208 -5.60 18.99 -4.40
C PRO A 208 -4.99 20.38 -4.61
N ALA A 209 -5.60 21.22 -5.45
CA ALA A 209 -5.06 22.55 -5.76
C ALA A 209 -5.25 23.57 -4.64
N LEU A 210 -6.18 23.33 -3.69
CA LEU A 210 -6.62 24.32 -2.72
C LEU A 210 -5.84 24.24 -1.40
N GLY A 211 -4.55 24.55 -1.44
CA GLY A 211 -3.71 24.60 -0.23
C GLY A 211 -4.01 25.81 0.67
N PHE A 212 -4.00 25.59 1.98
CA PHE A 212 -4.13 26.59 3.03
C PHE A 212 -2.79 27.24 3.39
N VAL A 213 -1.73 26.43 3.55
CA VAL A 213 -0.37 26.92 3.85
C VAL A 213 0.40 27.09 2.54
N HIS A 214 0.52 26.04 1.74
CA HIS A 214 1.09 26.06 0.40
C HIS A 214 0.09 26.63 -0.63
N SER A 215 0.58 27.25 -1.70
CA SER A 215 -0.26 27.88 -2.72
C SER A 215 0.48 28.05 -4.04
N GLY A 216 -0.25 28.07 -5.15
CA GLY A 216 0.29 28.40 -6.48
C GLY A 216 0.61 27.19 -7.37
N HIS A 217 0.34 25.97 -6.88
CA HIS A 217 0.55 24.73 -7.61
C HIS A 217 -0.69 23.83 -7.57
N ALA A 218 -0.86 22.97 -8.59
CA ALA A 218 -2.03 22.10 -8.74
C ALA A 218 -2.22 21.05 -7.62
N HIS A 219 -1.24 20.90 -6.73
CA HIS A 219 -1.22 19.96 -5.62
C HIS A 219 -0.93 20.63 -4.28
N SER A 220 -1.20 21.93 -4.13
CA SER A 220 -0.86 22.70 -2.93
C SER A 220 -1.44 22.14 -1.61
N PHE A 221 -2.58 21.45 -1.64
CA PHE A 221 -3.17 20.85 -0.44
C PHE A 221 -2.45 19.56 0.02
N ILE A 222 -1.68 18.94 -0.85
CA ILE A 222 -0.99 17.68 -0.56
C ILE A 222 0.20 17.86 0.38
N PRO A 223 1.16 18.76 0.13
CA PRO A 223 2.23 19.01 1.09
C PRO A 223 1.66 19.53 2.41
N ASP A 224 0.61 20.35 2.37
CA ASP A 224 -0.16 20.78 3.54
C ASP A 224 -0.55 19.61 4.45
N ILE A 225 -1.15 18.54 3.89
CA ILE A 225 -1.56 17.36 4.66
C ILE A 225 -0.37 16.47 5.02
N ALA A 226 0.58 16.27 4.10
CA ALA A 226 1.75 15.43 4.36
C ALA A 226 2.62 15.99 5.51
N ASP A 227 2.74 17.31 5.58
CA ASP A 227 3.56 18.02 6.56
C ASP A 227 3.03 17.94 7.98
N LEU A 228 1.76 17.60 8.17
CA LEU A 228 1.19 17.32 9.50
C LEU A 228 1.92 16.17 10.21
N TYR A 229 2.47 15.20 9.45
CA TYR A 229 3.01 13.96 9.99
C TYR A 229 4.49 13.76 9.71
N LYS A 230 5.14 14.62 8.91
CA LYS A 230 6.55 14.43 8.53
C LYS A 230 7.49 14.38 9.73
N THR A 231 7.32 15.28 10.70
CA THR A 231 8.19 15.35 11.88
C THR A 231 7.96 14.22 12.88
N GLU A 232 6.77 13.63 12.88
CA GLU A 232 6.39 12.56 13.80
C GLU A 232 6.73 11.17 13.23
N VAL A 233 6.51 10.97 11.93
CA VAL A 233 6.58 9.64 11.29
C VAL A 233 7.72 9.55 10.30
N ALA A 234 7.78 10.46 9.32
CA ALA A 234 8.65 10.34 8.15
C ALA A 234 10.13 10.53 8.47
N ILE A 235 10.46 11.60 9.20
CA ILE A 235 11.85 11.95 9.51
C ILE A 235 12.45 10.93 10.48
N PRO A 236 11.79 10.56 11.60
CA PRO A 236 12.34 9.52 12.48
C PRO A 236 12.57 8.20 11.74
N ALA A 237 11.66 7.79 10.85
CA ALA A 237 11.81 6.55 10.07
C ALA A 237 13.04 6.58 9.16
N ALA A 238 13.30 7.71 8.52
CA ALA A 238 14.48 7.90 7.68
C ALA A 238 15.78 7.80 8.50
N PHE A 239 15.84 8.46 9.66
CA PHE A 239 17.01 8.42 10.54
C PHE A 239 17.25 7.02 11.13
N ASP A 240 16.19 6.33 11.57
CA ASP A 240 16.29 4.97 12.10
C ASP A 240 16.77 3.99 11.02
N THR A 241 16.25 4.11 9.79
CA THR A 241 16.67 3.25 8.67
C THR A 241 18.16 3.39 8.36
N VAL A 242 18.68 4.62 8.37
CA VAL A 242 20.09 4.90 8.09
C VAL A 242 21.00 4.51 9.24
N ALA A 243 20.50 4.58 10.48
CA ALA A 243 21.25 4.15 11.66
C ALA A 243 21.46 2.63 11.70
N GLU A 244 20.54 1.86 11.09
CA GLU A 244 20.69 0.41 10.95
C GLU A 244 21.74 0.02 9.90
N ASP A 245 21.71 0.66 8.72
CA ASP A 245 22.59 0.38 7.57
C ASP A 245 22.46 1.53 6.54
N ASP A 246 23.40 1.68 5.60
CA ASP A 246 23.33 2.61 4.46
C ASP A 246 23.05 1.93 3.10
N ILE A 247 22.91 0.60 3.08
CA ILE A 247 22.58 -0.15 1.86
C ILE A 247 21.07 -0.07 1.56
N ASP A 248 20.71 0.16 0.29
CA ASP A 248 19.32 0.19 -0.23
C ASP A 248 18.35 1.03 0.63
N VAL A 249 18.83 2.18 1.09
CA VAL A 249 18.13 3.04 2.05
C VAL A 249 16.77 3.49 1.55
N GLY A 250 16.61 3.73 0.25
CA GLY A 250 15.34 4.11 -0.34
C GLY A 250 14.25 3.07 -0.06
N SER A 251 14.48 1.82 -0.45
CA SER A 251 13.51 0.73 -0.31
C SER A 251 13.29 0.35 1.16
N ARG A 252 14.35 0.31 1.97
CA ARG A 252 14.21 0.09 3.42
C ARG A 252 13.42 1.19 4.11
N THR A 253 13.62 2.45 3.73
CA THR A 253 12.86 3.58 4.30
C THR A 253 11.39 3.48 3.95
N ARG A 254 11.05 3.13 2.70
CA ARG A 254 9.66 2.92 2.27
C ARG A 254 8.99 1.79 3.07
N ARG A 255 9.70 0.67 3.26
CA ARG A 255 9.24 -0.46 4.09
C ARG A 255 9.02 -0.06 5.55
N ALA A 256 9.99 0.61 6.15
CA ALA A 256 9.90 1.10 7.54
C ALA A 256 8.73 2.06 7.72
N LEU A 257 8.53 2.97 6.77
CA LEU A 257 7.40 3.90 6.79
C LEU A 257 6.06 3.21 6.66
N ARG A 258 5.93 2.25 5.75
CA ARG A 258 4.70 1.46 5.60
C ARG A 258 4.30 0.81 6.92
N ASN A 259 5.27 0.20 7.60
CA ASN A 259 5.04 -0.43 8.91
C ASN A 259 4.59 0.59 9.95
N ARG A 260 5.23 1.75 10.05
CA ARG A 260 4.84 2.81 11.00
C ARG A 260 3.46 3.39 10.70
N ILE A 261 3.18 3.70 9.43
CA ILE A 261 1.88 4.21 8.97
C ILE A 261 0.76 3.25 9.34
N HIS A 262 0.99 1.95 9.20
CA HIS A 262 0.05 0.91 9.62
C HIS A 262 -0.10 0.87 11.15
N GLN A 263 1.00 0.76 11.89
CA GLN A 263 1.03 0.67 13.36
C GLN A 263 0.34 1.88 14.02
N ASP A 264 0.63 3.08 13.52
CA ASP A 264 0.09 4.35 14.02
C ASP A 264 -1.34 4.64 13.52
N ARG A 265 -1.88 3.77 12.65
CA ARG A 265 -3.16 3.96 11.94
C ARG A 265 -3.23 5.34 11.28
N LEU A 266 -2.16 5.74 10.61
CA LEU A 266 -2.01 7.11 10.14
C LEU A 266 -3.06 7.47 9.07
N LEU A 267 -3.54 6.51 8.28
CA LEU A 267 -4.63 6.74 7.33
C LEU A 267 -5.94 7.16 8.04
N ASP A 268 -6.31 6.50 9.14
CA ASP A 268 -7.48 6.86 9.95
C ASP A 268 -7.31 8.24 10.58
N ARG A 269 -6.12 8.53 11.12
CA ARG A 269 -5.80 9.83 11.67
C ARG A 269 -5.88 10.92 10.59
N CYS A 270 -5.33 10.67 9.40
CA CYS A 270 -5.36 11.59 8.29
C CYS A 270 -6.78 11.92 7.83
N VAL A 271 -7.65 10.92 7.72
CA VAL A 271 -9.08 11.15 7.45
C VAL A 271 -9.71 12.01 8.55
N ARG A 272 -9.52 11.66 9.83
CA ARG A 272 -10.08 12.44 10.95
C ARG A 272 -9.59 13.88 10.97
N ASP A 273 -8.30 14.10 10.75
CA ASP A 273 -7.68 15.43 10.75
C ASP A 273 -8.19 16.27 9.57
N ILE A 274 -8.31 15.69 8.37
CA ILE A 274 -8.92 16.38 7.21
C ILE A 274 -10.37 16.77 7.51
N PHE A 275 -11.19 15.85 8.04
CA PHE A 275 -12.58 16.16 8.39
C PHE A 275 -12.66 17.23 9.50
N GLY A 276 -11.78 17.17 10.51
CA GLY A 276 -11.72 18.19 11.56
C GLY A 276 -11.31 19.57 11.04
N LEU A 277 -10.41 19.62 10.06
CA LEU A 277 -9.97 20.86 9.42
C LEU A 277 -11.05 21.46 8.50
N LEU A 278 -11.78 20.63 7.76
CA LEU A 278 -12.71 21.06 6.72
C LEU A 278 -14.18 21.16 7.18
N LEU A 279 -14.58 20.37 8.17
CA LEU A 279 -15.94 20.31 8.71
C LEU A 279 -15.97 20.43 10.25
N PRO A 280 -15.38 21.49 10.84
CA PRO A 280 -15.21 21.61 12.29
C PRO A 280 -16.55 21.62 13.06
N ASP A 281 -17.62 22.18 12.48
CA ASP A 281 -18.93 22.27 13.12
C ASP A 281 -19.64 20.90 13.24
N THR A 282 -19.29 19.95 12.36
CA THR A 282 -19.77 18.56 12.48
C THR A 282 -18.98 17.75 13.50
N ALA A 283 -17.70 18.09 13.73
CA ALA A 283 -16.85 17.45 14.73
C ALA A 283 -17.22 17.87 16.17
N ALA A 284 -17.73 19.09 16.37
CA ALA A 284 -18.25 19.57 17.66
C ALA A 284 -19.60 18.92 18.05
N ALA A 285 -20.35 18.42 17.07
CA ALA A 285 -21.64 17.76 17.24
C ALA A 285 -21.53 16.22 17.27
N GLY A 286 -20.61 15.68 18.08
CA GLY A 286 -20.64 14.27 18.49
C GLY A 286 -19.96 13.27 17.55
N ALA A 287 -19.00 12.55 18.13
CA ALA A 287 -18.37 11.35 17.58
C ALA A 287 -19.38 10.19 17.45
N GLU A 288 -20.20 10.17 16.39
CA GLU A 288 -20.95 8.98 15.94
C GLU A 288 -21.32 9.01 14.44
N THR A 289 -20.77 9.94 13.65
CA THR A 289 -21.30 10.28 12.32
C THR A 289 -20.36 9.96 11.15
N ALA A 290 -19.65 8.82 11.19
CA ALA A 290 -18.87 8.35 10.03
C ALA A 290 -19.64 7.38 9.10
N THR A 291 -20.92 7.09 9.40
CA THR A 291 -21.67 6.02 8.71
C THR A 291 -22.93 6.48 7.98
N SER A 292 -23.28 7.78 7.97
CA SER A 292 -24.59 8.22 7.47
C SER A 292 -24.59 9.07 6.19
N LEU A 293 -23.45 9.36 5.56
CA LEU A 293 -23.41 10.22 4.37
C LEU A 293 -23.64 9.48 3.03
N SER A 294 -24.25 8.29 3.05
CA SER A 294 -24.43 7.48 1.84
C SER A 294 -25.88 7.25 1.38
N THR A 295 -26.88 7.99 1.86
CA THR A 295 -28.23 7.85 1.29
C THR A 295 -29.05 9.13 1.44
N ASP A 296 -29.46 9.64 0.30
CA ASP A 296 -30.61 10.53 0.17
C ASP A 296 -31.85 9.74 0.63
N SER A 297 -32.17 9.83 1.93
CA SER A 297 -33.44 9.38 2.46
C SER A 297 -33.80 10.20 3.69
N VAL A 298 -34.75 11.11 3.53
CA VAL A 298 -35.48 11.72 4.64
C VAL A 298 -36.18 10.58 5.40
N LYS A 299 -35.71 10.25 6.60
CA LYS A 299 -36.44 9.38 7.54
C LYS A 299 -36.70 10.12 8.83
N LEU A 300 -37.99 10.23 9.15
CA LEU A 300 -38.49 10.76 10.42
C LEU A 300 -37.83 10.02 11.60
N ARG A 301 -37.20 10.78 12.51
CA ARG A 301 -36.58 10.26 13.74
C ARG A 301 -37.66 9.84 14.73
N THR A 302 -37.71 8.56 15.09
CA THR A 302 -38.26 8.10 16.37
C THR A 302 -37.13 7.60 17.27
N ARG A 303 -37.04 8.18 18.46
CA ARG A 303 -35.99 7.89 19.46
C ARG A 303 -36.26 6.55 20.14
N ARG A 304 -35.37 5.57 19.97
CA ARG A 304 -35.06 4.58 21.00
C ARG A 304 -33.54 4.47 21.14
N ARG A 305 -33.02 4.97 22.27
CA ARG A 305 -31.61 4.85 22.67
C ARG A 305 -31.32 3.38 22.99
N SER A 306 -30.44 2.75 22.22
CA SER A 306 -29.74 1.53 22.61
C SER A 306 -28.33 1.94 23.04
N THR A 307 -28.05 1.85 24.33
CA THR A 307 -26.73 2.11 24.91
C THR A 307 -25.86 0.88 24.75
N ARG A 308 -25.18 0.73 23.61
CA ARG A 308 -24.15 -0.30 23.44
C ARG A 308 -22.77 0.31 23.74
N ARG A 309 -22.19 -0.08 24.88
CA ARG A 309 -20.78 0.20 25.21
C ARG A 309 -19.87 -0.36 24.11
N PRO A 310 -18.78 0.33 23.72
CA PRO A 310 -17.76 -0.24 22.85
C PRO A 310 -17.11 -1.43 23.57
N GLN A 311 -17.16 -2.60 22.92
CA GLN A 311 -16.57 -3.82 23.43
C GLN A 311 -15.05 -3.78 23.22
N PRO A 312 -14.23 -4.21 24.20
CA PRO A 312 -12.78 -4.27 24.02
C PRO A 312 -12.46 -5.18 22.83
N ARG A 313 -11.64 -4.69 21.88
CA ARG A 313 -11.15 -5.50 20.76
C ARG A 313 -10.35 -6.66 21.36
N ARG A 314 -10.88 -7.89 21.20
CA ARG A 314 -10.13 -9.12 21.46
C ARG A 314 -8.81 -9.05 20.68
N GLY A 315 -7.70 -9.45 21.32
CA GLY A 315 -6.40 -9.53 20.65
C GLY A 315 -6.46 -10.32 19.34
N PRO A 316 -5.49 -10.14 18.42
CA PRO A 316 -5.55 -10.73 17.09
C PRO A 316 -5.83 -12.23 17.20
N HIS A 317 -6.91 -12.67 16.57
CA HIS A 317 -7.24 -14.08 16.51
C HIS A 317 -6.18 -14.77 15.66
N LEU A 318 -5.18 -15.35 16.32
CA LEU A 318 -4.14 -16.13 15.65
C LEU A 318 -4.82 -17.25 14.86
N VAL A 319 -4.63 -17.25 13.55
CA VAL A 319 -5.10 -18.29 12.64
C VAL A 319 -3.92 -18.77 11.83
N THR A 320 -3.79 -20.08 11.72
CA THR A 320 -2.87 -20.78 10.81
C THR A 320 -3.69 -21.66 9.89
N VAL A 321 -3.39 -21.61 8.60
CA VAL A 321 -3.95 -22.47 7.57
C VAL A 321 -2.81 -23.18 6.85
N ILE A 322 -2.87 -24.51 6.76
CA ILE A 322 -1.94 -25.33 5.98
C ILE A 322 -2.75 -26.01 4.86
N VAL A 323 -2.27 -25.90 3.63
CA VAL A 323 -2.88 -26.53 2.44
C VAL A 323 -1.86 -27.48 1.80
N LEU A 324 -2.28 -28.72 1.56
CA LEU A 324 -1.48 -29.81 1.00
C LEU A 324 -2.24 -30.49 -0.15
N THR A 325 -1.63 -30.63 -1.33
CA THR A 325 -2.31 -31.23 -2.50
C THR A 325 -2.25 -32.76 -2.56
N ASN A 326 -1.33 -33.38 -1.82
CA ASN A 326 -1.20 -34.84 -1.74
C ASN A 326 -0.63 -35.22 -0.36
N CYS A 327 -1.46 -35.05 0.68
CA CYS A 327 -1.04 -35.24 2.06
C CYS A 327 -0.92 -36.75 2.41
N PRO A 328 0.28 -37.27 2.74
CA PRO A 328 0.44 -38.65 3.20
C PRO A 328 -0.35 -38.90 4.49
N ALA A 329 -0.85 -40.12 4.69
CA ALA A 329 -1.66 -40.47 5.87
C ALA A 329 -0.94 -40.18 7.20
N ALA A 330 0.38 -40.43 7.27
CA ALA A 330 1.19 -40.14 8.45
C ALA A 330 1.25 -38.63 8.75
N LEU A 331 1.50 -37.79 7.73
CA LEU A 331 1.52 -36.34 7.88
C LEU A 331 0.15 -35.79 8.23
N ARG A 332 -0.93 -36.31 7.62
CA ARG A 332 -2.32 -35.96 7.99
C ARG A 332 -2.54 -36.24 9.47
N GLY A 333 -2.25 -37.45 9.94
CA GLY A 333 -2.39 -37.83 11.35
C GLY A 333 -1.55 -36.97 12.29
N PHE A 334 -0.36 -36.54 11.87
CA PHE A 334 0.49 -35.64 12.64
C PHE A 334 -0.13 -34.24 12.79
N LEU A 335 -0.64 -33.67 11.70
CA LEU A 335 -1.24 -32.33 11.64
C LEU A 335 -2.57 -32.26 12.40
N THR A 336 -3.40 -33.30 12.32
CA THR A 336 -4.72 -33.34 12.99
C THR A 336 -4.64 -33.35 14.52
N ARG A 337 -3.46 -33.57 15.11
CA ARG A 337 -3.23 -33.40 16.55
C ARG A 337 -3.34 -31.94 17.00
N TRP A 338 -3.10 -31.00 16.08
CA TRP A 338 -3.03 -29.56 16.38
C TRP A 338 -4.02 -28.72 15.57
N LEU A 339 -4.40 -29.21 14.38
CA LEU A 339 -5.22 -28.49 13.42
C LEU A 339 -6.47 -29.29 13.06
N LEU A 340 -7.55 -28.58 12.72
CA LEU A 340 -8.77 -29.16 12.19
C LEU A 340 -8.66 -29.27 10.66
N GLU A 341 -8.82 -30.48 10.09
CA GLU A 341 -8.96 -30.67 8.64
C GLU A 341 -10.39 -30.32 8.23
N ILE A 342 -10.57 -29.25 7.45
CA ILE A 342 -11.89 -28.74 7.02
C ILE A 342 -12.26 -29.15 5.59
N SER A 343 -11.27 -29.65 4.84
CA SER A 343 -11.39 -30.20 3.49
C SER A 343 -10.14 -31.06 3.26
N PRO A 344 -10.16 -32.09 2.38
CA PRO A 344 -8.98 -32.89 2.11
C PRO A 344 -7.72 -32.04 1.86
N GLY A 345 -6.74 -32.17 2.74
CA GLY A 345 -5.48 -31.42 2.66
C GLY A 345 -5.53 -29.97 3.14
N VAL A 346 -6.66 -29.46 3.65
CA VAL A 346 -6.82 -28.10 4.17
C VAL A 346 -7.02 -28.15 5.68
N PHE A 347 -6.03 -27.66 6.42
CA PHE A 347 -5.97 -27.66 7.87
C PHE A 347 -6.04 -26.24 8.41
N ILE A 348 -6.84 -26.00 9.44
CA ILE A 348 -6.96 -24.70 10.12
C ILE A 348 -6.82 -24.87 11.63
N GLY A 349 -6.14 -23.94 12.29
CA GLY A 349 -6.02 -23.96 13.74
C GLY A 349 -5.38 -22.72 14.32
N ARG A 350 -5.12 -22.78 15.63
CA ARG A 350 -4.49 -21.68 16.40
C ARG A 350 -3.24 -22.14 17.17
N PRO A 351 -2.27 -22.82 16.52
CA PRO A 351 -1.03 -23.17 17.19
C PRO A 351 -0.25 -21.90 17.58
N SER A 352 0.57 -22.00 18.63
CA SER A 352 1.57 -20.96 18.92
C SER A 352 2.60 -20.86 17.79
N ALA A 353 3.33 -19.75 17.69
CA ALA A 353 4.36 -19.57 16.66
C ALA A 353 5.38 -20.73 16.63
N ARG A 354 5.85 -21.17 17.81
CA ARG A 354 6.75 -22.32 17.96
C ARG A 354 6.15 -23.61 17.39
N ILE A 355 4.89 -23.91 17.71
CA ILE A 355 4.23 -25.11 17.20
C ILE A 355 4.03 -24.99 15.69
N ARG A 356 3.57 -23.83 15.19
CA ARG A 356 3.42 -23.58 13.75
C ARG A 356 4.71 -23.84 12.98
N ASP A 357 5.85 -23.34 13.47
CA ASP A 357 7.13 -23.52 12.78
C ASP A 357 7.58 -25.00 12.81
N LEU A 358 7.36 -25.73 13.92
CA LEU A 358 7.56 -27.19 13.96
C LEU A 358 6.66 -27.96 12.99
N LEU A 359 5.38 -27.56 12.87
CA LEU A 359 4.46 -28.17 11.90
C LEU A 359 4.93 -27.90 10.46
N TRP A 360 5.48 -26.71 10.21
CA TRP A 360 6.00 -26.35 8.90
C TRP A 360 7.27 -27.12 8.55
N ASP A 361 8.21 -27.24 9.49
CA ASP A 361 9.44 -28.00 9.30
C ASP A 361 9.12 -29.46 8.92
N GLU A 362 8.18 -30.09 9.64
CA GLU A 362 7.70 -31.43 9.32
C GLU A 362 7.09 -31.52 7.91
N VAL A 363 6.25 -30.55 7.52
CA VAL A 363 5.68 -30.48 6.18
C VAL A 363 6.77 -30.41 5.10
N THR A 364 7.83 -29.63 5.33
CA THR A 364 8.93 -29.47 4.36
C THR A 364 9.83 -30.69 4.22
N GLN A 365 9.76 -31.67 5.14
CA GLN A 365 10.50 -32.93 4.99
C GLN A 365 9.92 -33.82 3.89
N TYR A 366 8.65 -33.64 3.51
CA TYR A 366 7.95 -34.49 2.55
C TYR A 366 8.00 -33.96 1.10
N SER A 367 9.20 -33.58 0.64
CA SER A 367 9.42 -33.07 -0.72
C SER A 367 9.12 -34.10 -1.82
N GLY A 368 8.69 -33.62 -2.99
CA GLY A 368 8.41 -34.41 -4.19
C GLY A 368 7.08 -35.17 -4.18
N LYS A 369 6.35 -35.17 -3.07
CA LYS A 369 5.06 -35.88 -2.95
C LYS A 369 3.85 -34.98 -3.22
N GLY A 370 3.97 -33.66 -3.13
CA GLY A 370 2.87 -32.72 -3.36
C GLY A 370 3.31 -31.28 -3.07
N ARG A 371 2.38 -30.32 -3.20
CA ARG A 371 2.64 -28.91 -2.92
C ARG A 371 2.13 -28.57 -1.52
N ALA A 372 2.84 -27.68 -0.83
CA ALA A 372 2.42 -27.16 0.47
C ALA A 372 2.37 -25.63 0.49
N LEU A 373 1.38 -25.11 1.22
CA LEU A 373 1.22 -23.69 1.51
C LEU A 373 0.84 -23.53 2.98
N LEU A 374 1.54 -22.63 3.67
CA LEU A 374 1.22 -22.20 5.03
C LEU A 374 0.86 -20.73 4.96
N ALA A 375 -0.33 -20.35 5.44
CA ALA A 375 -0.71 -18.96 5.67
C ALA A 375 -1.00 -18.77 7.16
N HIS A 376 -0.54 -17.68 7.75
CA HIS A 376 -0.84 -17.40 9.15
C HIS A 376 -0.96 -15.90 9.43
N THR A 377 -1.69 -15.56 10.50
CA THR A 377 -1.74 -14.21 11.04
C THR A 377 -0.32 -13.71 11.34
N ALA A 378 -0.03 -12.49 10.93
CA ALA A 378 1.25 -11.82 11.17
C ALA A 378 1.00 -10.35 11.48
N ASP A 379 1.92 -9.75 12.24
CA ASP A 379 1.91 -8.31 12.51
C ASP A 379 2.53 -7.56 11.33
N THR A 380 1.83 -7.61 10.20
CA THR A 380 2.18 -6.93 8.95
C THR A 380 0.99 -6.11 8.50
N GLU A 381 1.19 -5.16 7.59
CA GLU A 381 0.09 -4.37 7.04
C GLU A 381 -0.99 -5.22 6.36
N GLN A 382 -0.63 -6.38 5.81
CA GLN A 382 -1.58 -7.34 5.24
C GLN A 382 -2.38 -8.10 6.31
N GLY A 383 -1.93 -8.10 7.57
CA GLY A 383 -2.49 -8.88 8.67
C GLY A 383 -2.16 -10.38 8.61
N PHE A 384 -1.41 -10.81 7.60
CA PHE A 384 -0.99 -12.19 7.39
C PHE A 384 0.32 -12.26 6.60
N THR A 385 0.93 -13.45 6.62
CA THR A 385 2.01 -13.84 5.72
C THR A 385 1.80 -15.29 5.28
N PHE A 386 2.56 -15.73 4.28
CA PHE A 386 2.49 -17.10 3.81
C PHE A 386 3.84 -17.62 3.30
N ARG A 387 4.01 -18.94 3.34
CA ARG A 387 5.17 -19.71 2.87
C ARG A 387 4.69 -20.80 1.92
N THR A 388 5.54 -21.18 0.96
CA THR A 388 5.26 -22.30 0.06
C THR A 388 6.42 -23.29 0.05
N HIS A 389 6.13 -24.54 -0.25
CA HIS A 389 7.11 -25.61 -0.45
C HIS A 389 6.66 -26.49 -1.62
N ASP A 390 7.59 -26.84 -2.51
CA ASP A 390 7.33 -27.55 -3.79
C ASP A 390 6.18 -26.95 -4.60
N HIS A 391 6.08 -25.63 -4.58
CA HIS A 391 5.02 -24.88 -5.23
C HIS A 391 5.57 -24.12 -6.44
N ALA A 392 4.84 -24.14 -7.56
CA ALA A 392 5.26 -23.46 -8.79
C ALA A 392 5.29 -21.92 -8.67
N TRP A 393 4.56 -21.38 -7.69
CA TRP A 393 4.53 -19.95 -7.38
C TRP A 393 5.24 -19.70 -6.07
N HIS A 394 6.07 -18.66 -6.03
CA HIS A 394 6.88 -18.32 -4.86
C HIS A 394 6.42 -17.00 -4.22
N PRO A 395 6.31 -16.96 -2.88
CA PRO A 395 6.22 -15.71 -2.15
C PRO A 395 7.41 -14.83 -2.49
N THR A 396 7.17 -13.57 -2.77
CA THR A 396 8.19 -12.57 -3.06
C THR A 396 7.91 -11.36 -2.20
N ASP A 397 8.96 -10.87 -1.53
CA ASP A 397 8.89 -9.65 -0.74
C ASP A 397 8.97 -8.44 -1.67
N HIS A 398 7.90 -7.67 -1.69
CA HIS A 398 7.77 -6.44 -2.45
C HIS A 398 7.63 -5.26 -1.49
N GLU A 399 8.76 -4.61 -1.19
CA GLU A 399 8.83 -3.44 -0.31
C GLU A 399 8.31 -3.71 1.13
N GLY A 400 8.25 -4.97 1.60
CA GLY A 400 7.65 -5.37 2.88
C GLY A 400 6.28 -6.04 2.77
N LEU A 401 5.74 -6.19 1.56
CA LEU A 401 4.52 -6.96 1.30
C LEU A 401 4.90 -8.32 0.74
N ILE A 402 4.34 -9.39 1.30
CA ILE A 402 4.52 -10.73 0.74
C ILE A 402 3.46 -10.93 -0.35
N LEU A 403 3.91 -10.90 -1.60
CA LEU A 403 3.08 -11.08 -2.80
C LEU A 403 3.40 -12.43 -3.46
N ILE A 404 2.49 -12.92 -4.30
CA ILE A 404 2.72 -14.16 -5.03
C ILE A 404 3.29 -13.84 -6.41
N ASN A 405 4.50 -14.34 -6.69
CA ASN A 405 5.10 -14.27 -8.03
C ASN A 405 4.89 -15.60 -8.75
N ARG A 406 4.49 -15.49 -10.01
CA ARG A 406 4.38 -16.59 -10.95
C ARG A 406 5.56 -16.49 -11.91
N PRO A 407 6.61 -17.31 -11.74
CA PRO A 407 7.79 -17.22 -12.57
C PRO A 407 7.45 -17.58 -14.02
N LYS A 408 8.13 -16.93 -14.96
CA LYS A 408 8.03 -17.32 -16.37
C LYS A 408 8.53 -18.76 -16.53
N PRO A 409 7.86 -19.60 -17.33
CA PRO A 409 8.37 -20.93 -17.62
C PRO A 409 9.79 -20.79 -18.18
N ARG A 410 10.78 -21.42 -17.54
CA ARG A 410 12.11 -21.53 -18.14
C ARG A 410 11.91 -22.21 -19.49
N LEU A 411 12.15 -21.49 -20.58
CA LEU A 411 12.29 -22.09 -21.90
C LEU A 411 13.48 -23.04 -21.79
N SER A 412 13.21 -24.32 -21.56
CA SER A 412 14.22 -25.36 -21.74
C SER A 412 14.78 -25.20 -23.16
N PRO A 413 16.11 -25.18 -23.36
CA PRO A 413 16.69 -25.11 -24.68
C PRO A 413 16.00 -26.15 -25.55
N LYS A 414 15.38 -25.71 -26.65
CA LYS A 414 14.76 -26.64 -27.60
C LYS A 414 15.89 -27.57 -28.03
N PRO A 415 15.77 -28.91 -27.85
CA PRO A 415 16.81 -29.80 -28.34
C PRO A 415 17.03 -29.49 -29.82
N PRO A 416 18.29 -29.44 -30.29
CA PRO A 416 18.57 -29.12 -31.68
C PRO A 416 17.69 -30.00 -32.57
N PRO A 417 17.05 -29.43 -33.61
CA PRO A 417 16.22 -30.21 -34.49
C PRO A 417 17.04 -31.40 -34.99
N THR A 418 16.55 -32.61 -34.74
CA THR A 418 17.20 -33.83 -35.23
C THR A 418 17.39 -33.70 -36.73
N THR A 419 18.64 -33.64 -37.18
CA THR A 419 19.04 -33.64 -38.59
C THR A 419 18.81 -35.03 -39.19
N GLY A 420 17.55 -35.46 -39.23
CA GLY A 420 17.09 -36.66 -39.91
C GLY A 420 16.37 -36.25 -41.19
N TRP A 421 16.87 -36.67 -42.34
CA TRP A 421 16.24 -36.42 -43.62
C TRP A 421 14.78 -36.93 -43.59
N SER A 422 13.83 -36.06 -43.91
CA SER A 422 12.43 -36.46 -43.99
C SER A 422 12.27 -37.62 -45.00
N LYS A 423 11.32 -38.53 -44.76
CA LYS A 423 11.01 -39.63 -45.70
C LYS A 423 10.73 -39.11 -47.13
N ALA A 424 10.29 -37.86 -47.26
CA ALA A 424 10.08 -37.16 -48.53
C ALA A 424 11.40 -36.85 -49.28
N ALA A 425 12.49 -36.50 -48.58
CA ALA A 425 13.81 -36.28 -49.19
C ALA A 425 14.45 -37.60 -49.65
N LYS A 426 14.25 -38.70 -48.90
CA LYS A 426 14.68 -40.05 -49.33
C LYS A 426 13.95 -40.53 -50.61
N ARG A 427 12.65 -40.24 -50.76
CA ARG A 427 11.89 -40.64 -51.97
C ARG A 427 12.32 -39.91 -53.25
N ARG A 428 12.82 -38.67 -53.16
CA ARG A 428 13.32 -37.93 -54.34
C ARG A 428 14.67 -38.45 -54.87
N ARG A 429 15.48 -39.11 -54.02
CA ARG A 429 16.80 -39.62 -54.41
C ARG A 429 16.78 -40.96 -55.16
N PHE A 430 15.69 -41.72 -55.06
CA PHE A 430 15.56 -43.05 -55.69
C PHE A 430 14.50 -43.12 -56.79
N GLY A 431 13.88 -41.99 -57.16
CA GLY A 431 12.82 -41.92 -58.18
C GLY A 431 13.30 -41.59 -59.60
N GLY A 432 14.60 -41.63 -59.87
CA GLY A 432 15.16 -41.36 -61.20
C GLY A 432 16.13 -42.46 -61.62
N GLY A 433 15.60 -43.54 -62.20
CA GLY A 433 16.34 -44.53 -63.00
C GLY A 433 15.87 -44.45 -64.47
N PRO A 434 16.73 -44.77 -65.44
CA PRO A 434 16.72 -44.18 -66.78
C PRO A 434 15.72 -44.81 -67.77
N LYS A 435 15.41 -44.00 -68.80
CA LYS A 435 14.69 -44.24 -70.08
C LYS A 435 14.01 -45.59 -70.30
#